data_AF-A0A7S0IH48-F1
#
_entry.id   AF-A0A7S0IH48-F1
#
_cell.length_a   1.000
_cell.length_b   1.000
_cell.length_c   1.000
_cell.angle_alpha   90.00
_cell.angle_beta   90.00
_cell.angle_gamma   90.00
#
_symmetry.space_group_name_H-M   'P 1'
#
loop_
_entity.id
_entity.type
_entity.pdbx_description
1 polymer ?
#
loop_
_entity_poly.entity_id
_entity_poly.type
_entity_poly.pdbx_seq_one_letter_code
_entity_poly.pdbx_strand_id
1 'polypeptide(L)'
;NGTVFAPVRESPFPFGWGYRHVLYTLTADFRIERHSAEFCLPALSGDREDDGTPVACEAVQYVHGALRLPGSAVALLYGVNDCTSARATLSLRQIDEFLEFTHSP
;
A
#
# COMPACT_ATOMS: atom_id res chain seq x y z
N ASN A 1 -15.65 -8.32 -3.27
CA ASN A 1 -15.40 -7.13 -2.44
C ASN A 1 -14.00 -6.63 -2.74
N GLY A 2 -13.89 -5.80 -3.77
CA GLY A 2 -12.61 -5.31 -4.29
C GLY A 2 -12.03 -4.27 -3.34
N THR A 3 -10.89 -4.60 -2.73
CA THR A 3 -10.05 -3.63 -2.04
C THR A 3 -9.47 -2.69 -3.09
N VAL A 4 -9.83 -1.42 -3.02
CA VAL A 4 -9.31 -0.38 -3.92
C VAL A 4 -7.99 0.11 -3.34
N PHE A 5 -6.90 -0.17 -4.03
CA PHE A 5 -5.59 0.40 -3.74
C PHE A 5 -5.40 1.58 -4.70
N ALA A 6 -5.19 2.79 -4.17
CA ALA A 6 -5.08 3.99 -4.98
C ALA A 6 -3.59 4.39 -5.11
N PRO A 7 -3.09 4.64 -6.34
CA PRO A 7 -1.80 5.29 -6.51
C PRO A 7 -1.90 6.73 -5.98
N VAL A 8 -0.95 7.14 -5.15
CA VAL A 8 -0.95 8.50 -4.59
C VAL A 8 -0.02 9.37 -5.40
N ARG A 9 -0.58 10.34 -6.13
CA ARG A 9 0.20 11.31 -6.92
C ARG A 9 0.49 12.60 -6.16
N GLU A 10 -0.37 12.98 -5.23
CA GLU A 10 -0.25 14.16 -4.38
C GLU A 10 -0.74 13.83 -2.96
N SER A 11 -0.08 14.36 -1.93
CA SER A 11 -0.44 14.08 -0.53
C SER A 11 -1.74 14.78 -0.15
N PRO A 12 -2.79 14.09 0.33
CA PRO A 12 -4.03 14.73 0.74
C PRO A 12 -3.92 15.49 2.07
N PHE A 13 -2.78 15.41 2.77
CA PHE A 13 -2.59 16.02 4.09
C PHE A 13 -1.69 17.28 4.02
N PRO A 14 -2.16 18.45 4.49
CA PRO A 14 -1.44 19.72 4.41
C PRO A 14 -0.29 19.89 5.42
N PHE A 15 -0.14 18.99 6.41
CA PHE A 15 0.98 19.01 7.36
C PHE A 15 1.54 17.59 7.59
N GLY A 16 2.85 17.42 7.38
CA GLY A 16 3.67 16.36 7.95
C GLY A 16 3.36 14.92 7.51
N TRP A 17 4.13 14.44 6.51
CA TRP A 17 4.59 13.04 6.35
C TRP A 17 3.59 11.94 6.71
N GLY A 18 2.66 11.65 5.81
CA GLY A 18 1.92 10.40 5.86
C GLY A 18 2.83 9.22 5.55
N TYR A 19 2.61 8.06 6.19
CA TYR A 19 3.39 6.87 5.87
C TYR A 19 2.97 6.32 4.51
N ARG A 20 3.95 6.22 3.61
CA ARG A 20 3.78 5.69 2.26
C ARG A 20 4.39 4.29 2.18
N HIS A 21 3.79 3.47 1.33
CA HIS A 21 4.22 2.10 1.12
C HIS A 21 4.75 1.94 -0.29
N VAL A 22 5.81 1.14 -0.41
CA VAL A 22 6.38 0.72 -1.69
C VAL A 22 6.59 -0.78 -1.64
N LEU A 23 6.32 -1.45 -2.76
CA LEU A 23 6.74 -2.82 -2.99
C LEU A 23 8.01 -2.79 -3.83
N TYR A 24 8.96 -3.67 -3.55
CA TYR A 24 10.14 -3.83 -4.39
C TYR A 24 10.61 -5.29 -4.40
N THR A 25 11.23 -5.70 -5.50
CA THR A 25 11.98 -6.95 -5.57
C THR A 25 13.46 -6.66 -5.43
N LEU A 26 14.18 -7.61 -4.83
CA LEU A 26 15.62 -7.53 -4.68
C LEU A 26 16.29 -8.66 -5.46
N THR A 27 17.42 -8.34 -6.08
CA THR A 27 18.38 -9.32 -6.59
C THR A 27 19.05 -10.08 -5.44
N ALA A 28 19.78 -11.14 -5.77
CA ALA A 28 20.55 -11.91 -4.80
C ALA A 28 21.65 -11.08 -4.07
N ASP A 29 22.11 -9.99 -4.68
CA ASP A 29 23.05 -9.02 -4.10
C ASP A 29 22.37 -7.77 -3.50
N PHE A 30 21.08 -7.86 -3.17
CA PHE A 30 20.28 -6.82 -2.50
C PHE A 30 20.16 -5.50 -3.28
N ARG A 31 20.13 -5.57 -4.62
CA ARG A 31 19.77 -4.42 -5.47
C ARG A 31 18.29 -4.44 -5.79
N ILE A 32 17.67 -3.27 -5.86
CA ILE A 32 16.28 -3.14 -6.31
C ILE A 32 16.20 -3.49 -7.81
N GLU A 33 15.34 -4.44 -8.17
CA GLU A 33 15.12 -4.87 -9.55
C GLU A 33 13.81 -4.31 -10.13
N ARG A 34 12.75 -4.29 -9.32
CA ARG A 34 11.46 -3.69 -9.63
C ARG A 34 10.97 -2.93 -8.40
N HIS A 35 10.20 -1.86 -8.60
CA HIS A 35 9.53 -1.16 -7.51
C HIS A 35 8.15 -0.67 -7.94
N SER A 36 7.25 -0.47 -6.97
CA SER A 36 5.99 0.20 -7.23
C SER A 36 6.13 1.71 -7.13
N ALA A 37 5.16 2.45 -7.67
CA ALA A 37 4.87 3.79 -7.19
C ALA A 37 4.45 3.73 -5.71
N GLU A 38 4.47 4.88 -5.02
CA GLU A 38 3.92 4.98 -3.67
C GLU A 38 2.41 4.68 -3.70
N PHE A 39 1.99 3.84 -2.76
CA PHE A 39 0.58 3.56 -2.54
C PHE A 39 0.28 3.61 -1.05
N CYS A 40 -1.00 3.62 -0.74
CA CYS A 40 -1.50 3.60 0.62
C CYS A 40 -2.49 2.46 0.81
N LEU A 41 -2.70 2.11 2.08
CA LEU A 41 -3.54 1.00 2.47
C LEU A 41 -4.97 1.51 2.71
N PRO A 42 -5.98 0.64 2.62
CA PRO A 42 -7.37 1.07 2.80
C PRO A 42 -7.59 1.78 4.13
N ALA A 43 -8.31 2.90 4.11
CA ALA A 43 -8.75 3.57 5.33
C ALA A 43 -9.76 2.74 6.12
N LEU A 44 -9.85 2.99 7.43
CA LEU A 44 -10.77 2.30 8.33
C LEU A 44 -11.83 3.23 8.91
N SER A 45 -11.58 4.55 8.93
CA SER A 45 -12.46 5.53 9.55
C SER A 45 -13.85 5.58 8.91
N GLY A 46 -13.96 5.20 7.63
CA GLY A 46 -15.18 5.36 6.84
C GLY A 46 -15.46 6.82 6.48
N ASP A 47 -14.49 7.71 6.73
CA ASP A 47 -14.58 9.12 6.42
C ASP A 47 -14.70 9.36 4.91
N ARG A 48 -15.14 10.57 4.58
CA ARG A 48 -15.31 11.01 3.20
C ARG A 48 -14.60 12.35 3.02
N GLU A 49 -14.02 12.52 1.85
CA GLU A 49 -13.52 13.79 1.34
C GLU A 49 -14.69 14.79 1.16
N ASP A 50 -14.38 16.07 0.95
CA ASP A 50 -15.38 17.15 0.77
C ASP A 50 -16.34 16.91 -0.41
N ASP A 51 -15.90 16.16 -1.42
CA ASP A 51 -16.71 15.77 -2.59
C ASP A 51 -17.57 14.52 -2.34
N GLY A 52 -17.54 13.97 -1.12
CA GLY A 52 -18.29 12.79 -0.71
C GLY A 52 -17.66 11.47 -1.14
N THR A 53 -16.48 11.48 -1.77
CA THR A 53 -15.72 10.26 -2.04
C THR A 53 -15.14 9.68 -0.74
N PRO A 54 -15.12 8.35 -0.56
CA PRO A 54 -14.51 7.77 0.63
C PRO A 54 -13.02 8.11 0.69
N VAL A 55 -12.54 8.50 1.88
CA VAL A 55 -11.11 8.68 2.14
C VAL A 55 -10.41 7.37 1.80
N ALA A 56 -9.49 7.42 0.84
CA ALA A 56 -8.82 6.21 0.37
C ALA A 56 -7.90 5.64 1.46
N CYS A 57 -7.25 6.53 2.22
CA CYS A 57 -6.12 6.20 3.07
C CYS A 57 -6.03 7.11 4.30
N GLU A 58 -5.54 6.54 5.40
CA GLU A 58 -5.31 7.26 6.66
C GLU A 58 -3.94 7.97 6.60
N ALA A 59 -3.76 9.01 7.40
CA ALA A 59 -2.49 9.74 7.44
C ALA A 59 -1.33 8.85 7.92
N VAL A 60 -1.56 8.07 8.98
CA VAL A 60 -0.53 7.20 9.57
C VAL A 60 -0.91 5.74 9.37
N GLN A 61 -0.15 5.04 8.52
CA GLN A 61 -0.33 3.62 8.23
C GLN A 61 1.03 2.93 8.12
N TYR A 62 1.29 1.90 8.93
CA TYR A 62 2.59 1.21 8.89
C TYR A 62 2.42 -0.31 8.81
N VAL A 63 2.98 -0.92 7.75
CA VAL A 63 3.04 -2.38 7.62
C VAL A 63 4.02 -2.96 8.62
N HIS A 64 3.50 -3.75 9.56
CA HIS A 64 4.31 -4.43 10.58
C HIS A 64 4.47 -5.93 10.28
N GLY A 65 3.80 -6.46 9.25
CA GLY A 65 3.98 -7.85 8.84
C GLY A 65 3.38 -8.18 7.48
N ALA A 66 3.97 -9.16 6.81
CA ALA A 66 3.45 -9.75 5.59
C ALA A 66 3.38 -11.27 5.75
N LEU A 67 2.23 -11.87 5.42
CA LEU A 67 1.97 -13.29 5.56
C LEU A 67 1.60 -13.88 4.20
N ARG A 68 2.28 -14.96 3.80
CA ARG A 68 1.85 -15.74 2.65
C ARG A 68 0.57 -16.50 2.99
N LEU A 69 -0.45 -16.34 2.16
CA LEU A 69 -1.71 -17.06 2.25
C LEU A 69 -1.77 -18.21 1.23
N PRO A 70 -2.65 -19.20 1.43
CA PRO A 70 -3.00 -20.18 0.40
C PRO A 70 -3.50 -19.47 -0.88
N GLY A 71 -3.23 -20.06 -2.05
CA GLY A 71 -3.78 -19.57 -3.32
C GLY A 71 -3.10 -18.32 -3.89
N SER A 72 -1.77 -18.18 -3.71
CA SER A 72 -0.97 -17.10 -4.31
C SER A 72 -1.42 -15.69 -3.89
N ALA A 73 -1.63 -15.50 -2.59
CA ALA A 73 -1.93 -14.21 -2.00
C ALA A 73 -1.01 -13.90 -0.80
N VAL A 74 -0.92 -12.61 -0.48
CA VAL A 74 -0.18 -12.06 0.64
C VAL A 74 -1.14 -11.20 1.47
N ALA A 75 -1.17 -11.43 2.77
CA ALA A 75 -1.81 -10.53 3.72
C ALA A 75 -0.78 -9.55 4.27
N LEU A 76 -1.02 -8.26 4.11
CA LEU A 76 -0.32 -7.19 4.79
C LEU A 76 -1.05 -6.88 6.09
N LEU A 77 -0.36 -6.98 7.21
CA LEU A 77 -0.84 -6.52 8.52
C LEU A 77 -0.25 -5.13 8.76
N TYR A 78 -1.11 -4.17 9.07
CA TYR A 78 -0.71 -2.78 9.21
C TYR A 78 -1.40 -2.08 10.38
N GLY A 79 -0.66 -1.20 11.04
CA GLY A 79 -1.18 -0.28 12.04
C GLY A 79 -1.81 0.94 11.38
N VAL A 80 -2.81 1.52 12.03
CA VAL A 80 -3.50 2.75 11.61
C VAL A 80 -3.50 3.73 12.77
N ASN A 81 -3.00 4.94 12.53
CA ASN A 81 -2.95 6.06 13.47
C ASN A 81 -2.36 5.69 14.84
N ASP A 82 -1.44 4.71 14.88
CA ASP A 82 -0.85 4.13 16.10
C ASP A 82 -1.87 3.64 17.15
N CYS A 83 -3.12 3.39 16.74
CA CYS A 83 -4.22 3.08 17.66
C CYS A 83 -4.88 1.72 17.38
N THR A 84 -4.89 1.28 16.12
CA THR A 84 -5.54 0.04 15.71
C THR A 84 -4.72 -0.69 14.66
N SER A 85 -5.12 -1.92 14.33
CA SER A 85 -4.49 -2.73 13.29
C SER A 85 -5.53 -3.32 12.34
N ALA A 86 -5.15 -3.44 11.08
CA ALA A 86 -5.98 -4.02 10.04
C ALA A 86 -5.16 -4.95 9.14
N ARG A 87 -5.89 -5.59 8.22
CA ARG A 87 -5.33 -6.52 7.24
C ARG A 87 -5.81 -6.15 5.85
N ALA A 88 -4.87 -6.02 4.92
CA ALA A 88 -5.13 -5.92 3.49
C ALA A 88 -4.62 -7.18 2.80
N THR A 89 -5.33 -7.67 1.79
CA THR A 89 -4.91 -8.85 1.02
C THR A 89 -4.63 -8.44 -0.41
N LEU A 90 -3.46 -8.84 -0.90
CA LEU A 90 -3.03 -8.68 -2.28
C LEU A 90 -2.80 -10.06 -2.89
N SER A 91 -3.29 -10.31 -4.10
CA SER A 91 -2.84 -11.44 -4.89
C SER A 91 -1.41 -11.19 -5.43
N LEU A 92 -0.67 -12.25 -5.74
CA LEU A 92 0.63 -12.11 -6.41
C LEU A 92 0.50 -11.37 -7.74
N ARG A 93 -0.62 -11.58 -8.46
CA ARG A 93 -0.91 -10.84 -9.70
C ARG A 93 -1.02 -9.33 -9.45
N GLN A 94 -1.74 -8.91 -8.41
CA GLN A 94 -1.84 -7.48 -8.07
C GLN A 94 -0.47 -6.90 -7.68
N ILE A 95 0.35 -7.67 -6.96
CA ILE A 95 1.73 -7.27 -6.65
C ILE A 95 2.54 -7.08 -7.93
N ASP A 96 2.43 -8.01 -8.88
CA ASP A 96 3.12 -7.91 -10.17
C ASP A 96 2.63 -6.72 -11.01
N GLU A 97 1.34 -6.41 -10.97
CA GLU A 97 0.76 -5.23 -11.64
C GLU A 97 1.24 -3.91 -11.01
N PHE A 98 1.63 -3.92 -9.74
CA PHE A 98 2.16 -2.75 -9.03
C PHE A 98 3.63 -2.50 -9.32
N LEU A 99 4.40 -3.56 -9.61
CA LEU A 99 5.85 -3.50 -9.74
C LEU A 99 6.26 -3.09 -11.16
N GLU A 100 6.91 -1.94 -11.30
CA GLU A 100 7.48 -1.43 -12.54
C GLU A 100 8.98 -1.77 -12.63
N PHE A 101 9.51 -1.93 -13.85
CA PHE A 101 10.94 -2.18 -14.08
C PHE A 101 11.73 -0.88 -14.00
N THR A 102 12.84 -0.87 -13.26
CA THR A 102 13.71 0.31 -13.09
C THR A 102 14.54 0.63 -14.34
N HIS A 103 14.54 -0.29 -15.32
CA HIS A 103 15.22 -0.13 -16.61
C HIS A 103 14.21 -0.38 -17.74
N SER A 104 13.70 0.69 -18.34
CA SER A 104 13.44 0.62 -19.78
C SER A 104 14.81 0.55 -20.49
N PRO A 105 14.95 -0.26 -21.55
CA PRO A 105 16.18 -0.32 -22.34
C PRO A 105 16.61 1.06 -22.86
#